data_AF-A0A7Z7CE08-F1
#
_entry.id   AF-A0A7Z7CE08-F1
#
_cell.length_a   1.000
_cell.length_b   1.000
_cell.length_c   1.000
_cell.angle_alpha   90.00
_cell.angle_beta   90.00
_cell.angle_gamma   90.00
#
_symmetry.space_group_name_H-M   'P 1'
#
loop_
_entity.id
_entity.type
_entity.pdbx_description
1 polymer ?
#
loop_
_entity_poly.entity_id
_entity_poly.type
_entity_poly.pdbx_seq_one_letter_code
_entity_poly.pdbx_strand_id
1 'polypeptide(L)'
;MKKIIFIIFISTLIISACSNNEKIQISSPSYMYSKSTSISKELEVTLRGDFNKDDDNYEGSLSINEINFEKVLFKHNSLLIAYEGSERTVLGNIYLNKSENEFSITITDPTLYKKLTNEEFKKDNLVISSPAFSQEEAIEVAEKLKAME
;
A
#
# COMPACT_ATOMS: atom_id res chain seq x y z
N MET A 1 -1.91 24.56 68.39
CA MET A 1 -1.02 23.44 67.99
C MET A 1 -1.47 22.95 66.63
N LYS A 2 -0.55 22.93 65.65
CA LYS A 2 -0.82 22.80 64.21
C LYS A 2 -1.28 21.38 63.87
N LYS A 3 -2.42 21.23 63.19
CA LYS A 3 -2.84 19.99 62.54
C LYS A 3 -2.22 19.98 61.13
N ILE A 4 -1.29 19.08 60.88
CA ILE A 4 -0.70 18.85 59.55
C ILE A 4 -1.57 17.81 58.86
N ILE A 5 -2.26 18.20 57.80
CA ILE A 5 -2.97 17.29 56.91
C ILE A 5 -2.00 16.94 55.78
N PHE A 6 -1.56 15.69 55.75
CA PHE A 6 -0.69 15.14 54.71
C PHE A 6 -1.57 14.74 53.52
N ILE A 7 -1.63 15.60 52.51
CA ILE A 7 -2.36 15.34 51.25
C ILE A 7 -1.45 14.45 50.40
N ILE A 8 -1.80 13.16 50.31
CA ILE A 8 -1.14 12.20 49.42
C ILE A 8 -1.62 12.49 48.00
N PHE A 9 -0.74 13.08 47.19
CA PHE A 9 -0.93 13.30 45.77
C PHE A 9 -0.70 11.96 45.04
N ILE A 10 -1.77 11.17 44.88
CA ILE A 10 -1.72 9.95 44.05
C ILE A 10 -1.74 10.41 42.60
N SER A 11 -0.54 10.58 42.02
CA SER A 11 -0.37 10.72 40.57
C SER A 11 -0.73 9.39 39.93
N THR A 12 -1.97 9.24 39.48
CA THR A 12 -2.34 8.16 38.57
C THR A 12 -1.60 8.38 37.26
N LEU A 13 -0.48 7.65 37.11
CA LEU A 13 0.19 7.44 35.85
C LEU A 13 -0.82 6.73 34.94
N ILE A 14 -1.48 7.48 34.07
CA ILE A 14 -2.28 6.92 32.99
C ILE A 14 -1.25 6.36 32.01
N ILE A 15 -0.96 5.07 32.13
CA ILE A 15 -0.23 4.34 31.09
C ILE A 15 -1.21 4.25 29.93
N SER A 16 -1.22 5.29 29.09
CA SER A 16 -1.87 5.26 27.80
C SER A 16 -1.18 4.16 27.00
N ALA A 17 -1.78 2.98 26.97
CA ALA A 17 -1.49 1.98 25.97
C ALA A 17 -1.94 2.57 24.63
N CYS A 18 -1.06 3.37 24.02
CA CYS A 18 -1.24 3.83 22.65
C CYS A 18 -1.20 2.59 21.76
N SER A 19 -2.37 2.05 21.41
CA SER A 19 -2.51 1.16 20.28
C SER A 19 -2.14 1.96 19.04
N ASN A 20 -0.86 1.96 18.67
CA ASN A 20 -0.41 2.51 17.40
C ASN A 20 -0.89 1.56 16.29
N ASN A 21 -2.18 1.61 15.99
CA ASN A 21 -2.75 1.00 14.79
C ASN A 21 -2.42 1.94 13.65
N GLU A 22 -1.21 1.80 13.09
CA GLU A 22 -0.79 2.63 11.97
C GLU A 22 -1.66 2.29 10.77
N LYS A 23 -2.27 3.31 10.18
CA LYS A 23 -3.14 3.13 9.01
C LYS A 23 -2.47 3.71 7.78
N ILE A 24 -2.79 3.14 6.63
CA ILE A 24 -2.51 3.71 5.33
C ILE A 24 -3.80 3.85 4.54
N GLN A 25 -3.96 5.00 3.90
CA GLN A 25 -5.05 5.27 2.96
C GLN A 25 -4.50 6.16 1.86
N ILE A 26 -4.11 5.53 0.75
CA ILE A 26 -3.68 6.22 -0.46
C ILE A 26 -4.85 6.18 -1.43
N SER A 27 -5.29 7.35 -1.87
CA SER A 27 -6.34 7.54 -2.86
C SER A 27 -5.94 8.74 -3.69
N SER A 28 -5.02 8.52 -4.61
CA SER A 28 -4.40 9.55 -5.44
C SER A 28 -4.37 9.11 -6.90
N PRO A 29 -4.30 10.07 -7.84
CA PRO A 29 -4.07 9.79 -9.24
C PRO A 29 -2.89 8.85 -9.42
N SER A 30 -3.07 7.85 -10.24
CA SER A 30 -2.08 6.82 -10.52
C SER A 30 -1.88 6.71 -12.01
N TYR A 31 -0.68 6.33 -12.41
CA TYR A 31 -0.35 6.15 -13.82
C TYR A 31 0.20 4.76 -14.05
N MET A 32 -0.33 4.08 -15.06
CA MET A 32 0.09 2.75 -15.47
C MET A 32 0.86 2.83 -16.78
N TYR A 33 2.04 2.22 -16.80
CA TYR A 33 2.88 2.16 -17.98
C TYR A 33 3.55 0.79 -18.15
N SER A 34 4.01 0.53 -19.36
CA SER A 34 4.85 -0.62 -19.69
C SER A 34 6.04 -0.15 -20.54
N LYS A 35 7.25 -0.62 -20.22
CA LYS A 35 8.45 -0.29 -21.01
C LYS A 35 8.50 -1.04 -22.36
N SER A 36 7.74 -2.11 -22.53
CA SER A 36 7.81 -2.99 -23.71
C SER A 36 6.60 -2.91 -24.63
N THR A 37 5.55 -2.19 -24.23
CA THR A 37 4.32 -2.01 -24.99
C THR A 37 3.91 -0.54 -25.01
N SER A 38 2.91 -0.20 -25.83
CA SER A 38 2.34 1.15 -25.88
C SER A 38 1.38 1.45 -24.72
N ILE A 39 1.36 0.63 -23.67
CA ILE A 39 0.47 0.83 -22.52
C ILE A 39 1.00 2.02 -21.73
N SER A 40 0.20 3.08 -21.69
CA SER A 40 0.48 4.32 -20.98
C SER A 40 -0.85 5.03 -20.72
N LYS A 41 -1.34 5.03 -19.49
CA LYS A 41 -2.63 5.65 -19.13
C LYS A 41 -2.76 5.96 -17.65
N GLU A 42 -3.52 7.01 -17.35
CA GLU A 42 -4.03 7.31 -16.01
C GLU A 42 -5.08 6.28 -15.56
N LEU A 43 -5.17 6.08 -14.25
CA LEU A 43 -6.18 5.26 -13.61
C LEU A 43 -6.36 5.68 -12.14
N GLU A 44 -7.49 5.28 -11.57
CA GLU A 44 -7.74 5.46 -10.15
C GLU A 44 -7.29 4.21 -9.39
N VAL A 45 -6.51 4.42 -8.33
CA VAL A 45 -6.11 3.37 -7.41
C VAL A 45 -6.35 3.83 -5.98
N THR A 46 -6.98 2.95 -5.21
CA THR A 46 -7.12 3.13 -3.76
C THR A 46 -6.44 1.97 -3.05
N LEU A 47 -5.49 2.28 -2.17
CA LEU A 47 -4.82 1.31 -1.31
C LEU A 47 -5.11 1.67 0.15
N ARG A 48 -5.71 0.74 0.88
CA ARG A 48 -6.02 0.90 2.31
C ARG A 48 -5.41 -0.25 3.09
N GLY A 49 -4.95 0.03 4.30
CA GLY A 49 -4.46 -1.02 5.19
C GLY A 49 -4.27 -0.57 6.62
N ASP A 50 -4.39 -1.52 7.53
CA ASP A 50 -4.02 -1.39 8.92
C ASP A 50 -2.73 -2.20 9.15
N PHE A 51 -1.74 -1.58 9.78
CA PHE A 51 -0.47 -2.22 10.09
C PHE A 51 -0.66 -3.21 11.24
N ASN A 52 -0.39 -4.47 10.94
CA ASN A 52 -0.29 -5.53 11.93
C ASN A 52 1.18 -5.64 12.36
N LYS A 53 1.44 -5.26 13.62
CA LYS A 53 2.78 -5.33 14.22
C LYS A 53 3.26 -6.75 14.47
N ASP A 54 2.34 -7.69 14.71
CA ASP A 54 2.70 -9.07 15.03
C ASP A 54 3.23 -9.78 13.79
N ASP A 55 2.69 -9.44 12.61
CA ASP A 55 3.06 -10.04 11.33
C ASP A 55 3.96 -9.15 10.44
N ASP A 56 4.31 -7.94 10.92
CA ASP A 56 5.09 -6.94 10.19
C ASP A 56 4.56 -6.70 8.76
N ASN A 57 3.24 -6.48 8.64
CA ASN A 57 2.58 -6.28 7.36
C ASN A 57 1.37 -5.32 7.47
N TYR A 58 0.90 -4.85 6.33
CA TYR A 58 -0.40 -4.25 6.19
C TYR A 58 -1.41 -5.31 5.74
N GLU A 59 -2.57 -5.31 6.39
CA GLU A 59 -3.77 -5.99 5.92
C GLU A 59 -4.82 -4.94 5.55
N GLY A 60 -5.41 -5.05 4.37
CA GLY A 60 -6.48 -4.15 3.95
C GLY A 60 -7.02 -4.44 2.57
N SER A 61 -7.29 -3.40 1.78
CA SER A 61 -7.92 -3.54 0.47
C SER A 61 -7.21 -2.73 -0.62
N LEU A 62 -7.36 -3.20 -1.86
CA LEU A 62 -6.85 -2.56 -3.06
C LEU A 62 -7.96 -2.48 -4.10
N SER A 63 -8.15 -1.29 -4.66
CA SER A 63 -9.02 -1.07 -5.81
C SER A 63 -8.21 -0.46 -6.94
N ILE A 64 -8.34 -1.02 -8.15
CA ILE A 64 -7.70 -0.52 -9.38
C ILE A 64 -8.83 -0.36 -10.41
N ASN A 65 -9.26 0.88 -10.65
CA ASN A 65 -10.52 1.19 -11.34
C ASN A 65 -11.70 0.40 -10.72
N GLU A 66 -12.38 -0.44 -11.52
CA GLU A 66 -13.52 -1.25 -11.08
C GLU A 66 -13.12 -2.62 -10.48
N ILE A 67 -11.82 -2.93 -10.45
CA ILE A 67 -11.31 -4.20 -9.91
C ILE A 67 -11.04 -4.04 -8.43
N ASN A 68 -11.75 -4.80 -7.59
CA ASN A 68 -11.65 -4.72 -6.14
C ASN A 68 -11.05 -5.99 -5.55
N PHE A 69 -10.09 -5.80 -4.64
CA PHE A 69 -9.51 -6.82 -3.79
C PHE A 69 -9.79 -6.44 -2.33
N GLU A 70 -10.81 -7.05 -1.74
CA GLU A 70 -11.28 -6.72 -0.39
C GLU A 70 -10.25 -7.06 0.70
N LYS A 71 -9.41 -8.07 0.45
CA LYS A 71 -8.34 -8.48 1.35
C LYS A 71 -7.02 -8.62 0.59
N VAL A 72 -6.06 -7.76 0.93
CA VAL A 72 -4.68 -7.81 0.49
C VAL A 72 -3.72 -7.77 1.67
N LEU A 73 -2.58 -8.45 1.53
CA LEU A 73 -1.43 -8.37 2.41
C LEU A 73 -0.25 -7.77 1.64
N PHE A 74 0.42 -6.81 2.26
CA PHE A 74 1.57 -6.15 1.66
C PHE A 74 2.47 -5.49 2.70
N LYS A 75 3.73 -5.25 2.32
CA LYS A 75 4.64 -4.33 2.98
C LYS A 75 5.59 -3.70 1.96
N HIS A 76 6.38 -2.72 2.37
CA HIS A 76 7.41 -2.16 1.50
C HIS A 76 8.33 -3.28 0.98
N ASN A 77 8.68 -3.23 -0.32
CA ASN A 77 9.57 -4.17 -1.00
C ASN A 77 9.16 -5.64 -0.79
N SER A 78 7.91 -5.96 -1.13
CA SER A 78 7.37 -7.32 -0.93
C SER A 78 6.37 -7.73 -2.02
N LEU A 79 5.86 -8.95 -1.92
CA LEU A 79 4.73 -9.40 -2.72
C LEU A 79 3.44 -8.74 -2.25
N LEU A 80 2.66 -8.24 -3.21
CA LEU A 80 1.28 -7.86 -3.01
C LEU A 80 0.40 -9.09 -3.23
N ILE A 81 -0.24 -9.54 -2.16
CA ILE A 81 -1.01 -10.80 -2.15
C ILE A 81 -2.48 -10.46 -1.90
N ALA A 82 -3.38 -10.96 -2.74
CA ALA A 82 -4.83 -10.91 -2.51
C ALA A 82 -5.36 -12.24 -2.00
N TYR A 83 -6.45 -12.17 -1.21
CA TYR A 83 -7.19 -13.33 -0.73
C TYR A 83 -8.66 -13.26 -1.15
N GLU A 84 -9.17 -14.37 -1.68
CA GLU A 84 -10.60 -14.61 -1.89
C GLU A 84 -10.99 -15.88 -1.14
N GLY A 85 -11.57 -15.72 0.05
CA GLY A 85 -11.74 -16.82 0.98
C GLY A 85 -10.40 -17.45 1.38
N SER A 86 -10.18 -18.71 1.00
CA SER A 86 -8.91 -19.42 1.23
C SER A 86 -7.94 -19.36 0.04
N GLU A 87 -8.36 -18.80 -1.10
CA GLU A 87 -7.53 -18.69 -2.29
C GLU A 87 -6.55 -17.54 -2.14
N ARG A 88 -5.28 -17.79 -2.51
CA ARG A 88 -4.18 -16.83 -2.42
C ARG A 88 -3.65 -16.53 -3.81
N THR A 89 -3.67 -15.26 -4.20
CA THR A 89 -3.19 -14.80 -5.50
C THR A 89 -2.09 -13.75 -5.33
N VAL A 90 -0.95 -13.94 -5.98
CA VAL A 90 0.14 -12.95 -6.01
C VAL A 90 -0.11 -11.99 -7.15
N LEU A 91 -0.55 -10.77 -6.85
CA LEU A 91 -0.88 -9.76 -7.85
C LEU A 91 0.37 -9.16 -8.50
N GLY A 92 1.42 -8.98 -7.70
CA GLY A 92 2.61 -8.23 -8.10
C GLY A 92 3.62 -8.06 -6.99
N ASN A 93 4.64 -7.25 -7.28
CA ASN A 93 5.55 -6.69 -6.28
C ASN A 93 5.09 -5.28 -5.92
N ILE A 94 5.16 -4.89 -4.66
CA ILE A 94 4.78 -3.56 -4.18
C ILE A 94 5.94 -2.90 -3.42
N TYR A 95 6.13 -1.62 -3.71
CA TYR A 95 7.00 -0.70 -3.00
C TYR A 95 6.12 0.40 -2.42
N LEU A 96 6.43 0.83 -1.19
CA LEU A 96 5.57 1.73 -0.43
C LEU A 96 6.40 2.75 0.35
N ASN A 97 6.08 4.04 0.22
CA ASN A 97 6.53 5.07 1.16
C ASN A 97 5.30 5.61 1.88
N LYS A 98 5.05 5.11 3.09
CA LYS A 98 3.89 5.53 3.90
C LYS A 98 3.94 7.02 4.22
N SER A 99 5.11 7.55 4.54
CA SER A 99 5.27 8.94 4.98
C SER A 99 4.87 9.93 3.89
N GLU A 100 5.09 9.56 2.63
CA GLU A 100 4.77 10.38 1.46
C GLU A 100 3.48 9.94 0.76
N ASN A 101 2.79 8.91 1.28
CA ASN A 101 1.60 8.30 0.65
C ASN A 101 1.84 7.84 -0.78
N GLU A 102 2.97 7.18 -1.02
CA GLU A 102 3.36 6.73 -2.35
C GLU A 102 3.41 5.21 -2.43
N PHE A 103 3.11 4.69 -3.61
CA PHE A 103 3.34 3.29 -3.91
C PHE A 103 3.76 3.10 -5.37
N SER A 104 4.40 1.95 -5.62
CA SER A 104 4.58 1.42 -6.96
C SER A 104 4.30 -0.08 -6.96
N ILE A 105 3.45 -0.55 -7.86
CA ILE A 105 3.08 -1.95 -8.02
C ILE A 105 3.56 -2.42 -9.40
N THR A 106 4.38 -3.46 -9.43
CA THR A 106 4.72 -4.18 -10.66
C THR A 106 3.82 -5.41 -10.77
N ILE A 107 2.91 -5.42 -11.74
CA ILE A 107 1.93 -6.49 -11.94
C ILE A 107 2.61 -7.75 -12.47
N THR A 108 2.41 -8.87 -11.79
CA THR A 108 2.95 -10.18 -12.20
C THR A 108 1.86 -11.22 -12.44
N ASP A 109 0.63 -10.98 -11.98
CA ASP A 109 -0.51 -11.85 -12.24
C ASP A 109 -1.01 -11.70 -13.69
N PRO A 110 -1.03 -12.78 -14.51
CA PRO A 110 -1.50 -12.73 -15.89
C PRO A 110 -2.97 -12.34 -16.01
N THR A 111 -3.81 -12.75 -15.06
CA THR A 111 -5.25 -12.47 -15.08
C THR A 111 -5.52 -10.99 -14.87
N LEU A 112 -4.88 -10.39 -13.86
CA LEU A 112 -4.95 -8.97 -13.57
C LEU A 112 -4.35 -8.15 -14.70
N TYR A 113 -3.19 -8.55 -15.25
CA TYR A 113 -2.61 -7.89 -16.41
C TYR A 113 -3.64 -7.81 -17.55
N LYS A 114 -4.23 -8.94 -17.94
CA LYS A 114 -5.21 -9.00 -19.02
C LYS A 114 -6.44 -8.16 -18.73
N LYS A 115 -6.92 -8.14 -17.48
CA LYS A 115 -8.04 -7.27 -17.07
C LYS A 115 -7.72 -5.78 -17.18
N LEU A 116 -6.48 -5.38 -16.89
CA LEU A 116 -6.06 -3.97 -16.91
C LEU A 116 -5.76 -3.45 -18.31
N THR A 117 -5.22 -4.31 -19.18
CA THR A 117 -4.64 -3.93 -20.48
C THR A 117 -5.47 -4.39 -21.66
N ASN A 118 -6.30 -5.42 -21.49
CA ASN A 118 -6.95 -6.17 -22.56
C ASN A 118 -5.94 -6.79 -23.56
N GLU A 119 -4.68 -6.95 -23.16
CA GLU A 119 -3.62 -7.61 -23.92
C GLU A 119 -3.26 -8.97 -23.29
N GLU A 120 -2.65 -9.84 -24.09
CA GLU A 120 -2.03 -11.08 -23.57
C GLU A 120 -0.86 -10.75 -22.66
N PHE A 121 -0.71 -11.56 -21.60
CA PHE A 121 0.33 -11.33 -20.59
C PHE A 121 1.71 -11.39 -21.23
N LYS A 122 2.40 -10.25 -21.19
CA LYS A 122 3.84 -10.17 -21.44
C LYS A 122 4.50 -10.11 -20.07
N LYS A 123 5.54 -10.91 -19.86
CA LYS A 123 6.31 -10.97 -18.60
C LYS A 123 7.05 -9.66 -18.28
N ASP A 124 6.78 -8.61 -19.04
CA ASP A 124 7.34 -7.29 -18.86
C ASP A 124 6.58 -6.50 -17.80
N ASN A 125 7.31 -5.56 -17.20
CA ASN A 125 6.89 -4.81 -16.03
C ASN A 125 5.77 -3.82 -16.38
N LEU A 126 4.51 -4.27 -16.34
CA LEU A 126 3.38 -3.36 -16.20
C LEU A 126 3.46 -2.76 -14.79
N VAL A 127 3.75 -1.47 -14.72
CA VAL A 127 3.95 -0.76 -13.46
C VAL A 127 2.83 0.24 -13.27
N ILE A 128 2.31 0.31 -12.05
CA ILE A 128 1.36 1.32 -11.60
C ILE A 128 2.01 2.08 -10.46
N SER A 129 2.15 3.39 -10.58
CA SER A 129 2.72 4.22 -9.51
C SER A 129 1.75 5.33 -9.11
N SER A 130 1.84 5.74 -7.85
CA SER A 130 1.08 6.85 -7.28
C SER A 130 1.90 7.61 -6.25
N PRO A 131 1.75 8.94 -6.16
CA PRO A 131 0.97 9.80 -7.04
C PRO A 131 1.65 9.97 -8.41
N ALA A 132 0.88 9.95 -9.50
CA ALA A 132 1.39 10.26 -10.84
C ALA A 132 0.27 10.62 -11.82
N PHE A 133 0.52 11.64 -12.64
CA PHE A 133 -0.35 12.10 -13.74
C PHE A 133 0.28 11.87 -15.12
N SER A 134 1.55 11.47 -15.16
CA SER A 134 2.27 11.18 -16.39
C SER A 134 3.11 9.92 -16.27
N GLN A 135 3.57 9.41 -17.40
CA GLN A 135 4.49 8.29 -17.44
C GLN A 135 5.82 8.63 -16.77
N GLU A 136 6.34 9.84 -17.01
CA GLU A 136 7.58 10.33 -16.43
C GLU A 136 7.52 10.36 -14.91
N GLU A 137 6.45 10.93 -14.34
CA GLU A 137 6.22 10.97 -12.88
C GLU A 137 6.11 9.56 -12.30
N ALA A 138 5.40 8.65 -12.96
CA ALA A 138 5.27 7.29 -12.47
C ALA A 138 6.56 6.48 -12.52
N ILE A 139 7.45 6.77 -13.49
CA ILE A 139 8.80 6.21 -13.53
C ILE A 139 9.62 6.76 -12.37
N GLU A 140 9.59 8.07 -12.13
CA GLU A 140 10.33 8.72 -11.04
C GLU A 140 9.91 8.14 -9.68
N VAL A 141 8.60 8.04 -9.42
CA VAL A 141 8.08 7.42 -8.18
C VAL A 141 8.51 5.97 -8.07
N ALA A 142 8.40 5.18 -9.16
CA ALA A 142 8.80 3.77 -9.12
C ALA A 142 10.30 3.59 -8.82
N GLU A 143 11.15 4.41 -9.42
CA GLU A 143 12.61 4.35 -9.25
C GLU A 143 13.01 4.84 -7.85
N LYS A 144 12.41 5.93 -7.38
CA LYS A 144 12.60 6.43 -6.01
C LYS A 144 12.26 5.34 -4.98
N LEU A 145 11.08 4.74 -5.09
CA LEU A 145 10.60 3.73 -4.14
C LEU A 145 11.41 2.44 -4.18
N LYS A 146 11.96 2.05 -5.33
CA LYS A 146 12.83 0.87 -5.47
C LYS A 146 14.24 1.08 -4.91
N ALA A 147 14.67 2.33 -4.80
CA ALA A 147 15.95 2.70 -4.22
C ALA A 147 15.91 2.84 -2.69
N MET A 148 14.73 2.75 -2.08
CA MET A 148 14.58 2.70 -0.63
C MET A 148 14.95 1.30 -0.13
N GLU A 149 15.85 1.22 0.86
CA GLU A 149 16.24 -0.01 1.56
C GLU A 149 15.37 -0.29 2.78
#